data_AF-A0A142YKL2-F1
#
_entry.id   AF-A0A142YKL2-F1
#
_cell.length_a   1.000
_cell.length_b   1.000
_cell.length_c   1.000
_cell.angle_alpha   90.00
_cell.angle_beta   90.00
_cell.angle_gamma   90.00
#
_symmetry.space_group_name_H-M   'P 1'
#
loop_
_entity.id
_entity.type
_entity.pdbx_description
1 polymer ?
#
loop_
_entity_poly.entity_id
_entity_poly.type
_entity_poly.pdbx_seq_one_letter_code
_entity_poly.pdbx_strand_id
1 'polypeptide(L)' 'MANAKILAGSTRLKQTIRILNDHWMLTEATWGDDVRRRFEEQHLAPLAPAVDAAVVGLQKLADVLDKVRRDCSDRSELS' A
#
# COMPACT_ATOMS: atom_id res chain seq x y z
N MET A 1 -3.92 14.06 12.89
CA MET A 1 -4.18 12.63 13.15
C MET A 1 -4.53 11.82 11.90
N ALA A 2 -5.37 12.30 10.99
CA ALA A 2 -5.72 11.57 9.76
C ALA A 2 -4.51 11.23 8.87
N ASN A 3 -3.60 12.20 8.69
CA ASN A 3 -2.39 11.99 7.90
C ASN A 3 -1.49 10.86 8.45
N ALA A 4 -1.23 10.86 9.76
CA ALA A 4 -0.46 9.80 10.42
C ALA A 4 -1.08 8.40 10.22
N LYS A 5 -2.42 8.30 10.21
CA LYS A 5 -3.12 7.03 9.95
C LYS A 5 -2.93 6.56 8.50
N ILE A 6 -2.96 7.48 7.53
CA ILE A 6 -2.74 7.18 6.10
C ILE A 6 -1.32 6.67 5.87
N LEU A 7 -0.32 7.36 6.44
CA LEU A 7 1.08 6.96 6.33
C LEU A 7 1.32 5.59 6.99
N ALA A 8 0.77 5.37 8.19
CA ALA A 8 0.85 4.06 8.86
C ALA A 8 0.18 2.95 8.03
N GLY A 9 -0.97 3.23 7.41
CA GLY A 9 -1.65 2.31 6.51
C GLY A 9 -0.81 1.96 5.28
N SER A 10 -0.18 2.95 4.66
CA SER A 10 0.72 2.76 3.51
C SER A 10 1.93 1.88 3.86
N THR A 11 2.57 2.14 5.00
CA THR A 11 3.68 1.33 5.50
C THR A 11 3.24 -0.11 5.78
N ARG A 12 2.10 -0.30 6.44
CA ARG A 12 1.55 -1.62 6.73
C ARG A 12 1.23 -2.39 5.44
N LEU A 13 0.68 -1.72 4.44
CA LEU A 13 0.34 -2.33 3.16
C LEU A 13 1.61 -2.82 2.43
N LYS A 14 2.66 -1.99 2.36
CA LYS A 14 3.99 -2.38 1.83
C LYS A 14 4.59 -3.57 2.55
N GLN A 15 4.51 -3.58 3.88
CA GLN A 15 5.04 -4.68 4.67
C GLN A 15 4.26 -5.98 4.40
N THR A 16 2.94 -5.88 4.29
CA THR A 16 2.07 -7.05 4.10
C THR A 16 2.29 -7.71 2.73
N ILE A 17 2.43 -6.93 1.65
CA ILE A 17 2.71 -7.49 0.32
C ILE A 17 4.10 -8.16 0.27
N ARG A 18 5.09 -7.61 0.99
CA ARG A 18 6.41 -8.25 1.12
C ARG A 18 6.31 -9.60 1.84
N ILE A 19 5.62 -9.64 2.98
CA ILE A 19 5.41 -10.87 3.75
C ILE A 19 4.68 -11.92 2.89
N LEU A 20 3.67 -11.51 2.12
CA LEU A 20 2.97 -12.41 1.20
C LEU A 20 3.94 -13.02 0.16
N ASN A 21 4.79 -12.21 -0.46
CA ASN A 21 5.77 -12.68 -1.44
C ASN A 21 6.81 -13.62 -0.81
N ASP A 22 7.29 -13.31 0.40
CA ASP A 22 8.21 -14.18 1.12
C ASP A 22 7.58 -15.55 1.41
N HIS A 23 6.31 -15.58 1.84
CA HIS A 23 5.57 -16.83 2.03
C HIS A 23 5.25 -17.56 0.73
N TRP A 24 5.00 -16.82 -0.36
CA TRP A 24 4.79 -17.41 -1.67
C TRP A 24 6.04 -18.17 -2.16
N MET A 25 7.23 -17.58 -2.01
CA MET A 25 8.50 -18.20 -2.37
C MET A 25 8.76 -19.51 -1.62
N LEU A 26 8.36 -19.59 -0.34
CA LEU A 26 8.42 -20.84 0.42
C LEU A 26 7.39 -21.87 -0.05
N THR A 27 6.20 -21.41 -0.43
CA THR A 27 5.11 -22.28 -0.87
C THR A 27 5.44 -22.93 -2.21
N GLU A 28 5.95 -22.16 -3.17
CA GLU A 28 6.27 -22.67 -4.50
C GLU A 28 7.42 -23.69 -4.52
N ALA A 29 8.28 -23.68 -3.49
CA ALA A 29 9.31 -24.70 -3.32
C ALA A 29 8.73 -26.12 -3.10
N THR A 30 7.47 -26.22 -2.67
CA THR A 30 6.79 -27.50 -2.40
C THR A 30 5.57 -27.75 -3.30
N TRP A 31 5.02 -26.69 -3.91
CA TRP A 31 3.81 -26.75 -4.74
C TRP A 31 4.11 -26.51 -6.22
N GLY A 32 4.63 -27.51 -6.94
CA GLY A 32 5.16 -27.32 -8.31
C GLY A 32 4.19 -27.51 -9.49
N ASP A 33 2.87 -27.60 -9.27
CA ASP A 33 1.92 -27.99 -10.32
C ASP A 33 1.37 -26.81 -11.16
N ASP A 34 0.54 -27.14 -12.14
CA ASP A 34 -0.13 -26.16 -13.00
C ASP A 34 -1.14 -25.28 -12.26
N VAL A 35 -1.68 -25.75 -11.13
CA VAL A 35 -2.61 -24.98 -10.31
C VAL A 35 -1.85 -23.87 -9.59
N ARG A 36 -0.64 -24.14 -9.08
CA ARG A 36 0.26 -23.12 -8.51
C ARG A 36 0.46 -21.97 -9.49
N ARG A 37 0.87 -22.29 -10.72
CA ARG A 37 1.15 -21.28 -11.76
C ARG A 37 -0.08 -20.43 -12.08
N ARG A 38 -1.26 -21.06 -12.24
CA ARG A 38 -2.51 -20.32 -12.48
C ARG A 38 -2.87 -19.42 -11.31
N PHE A 39 -2.67 -19.88 -10.08
CA PHE A 39 -2.92 -19.09 -8.88
C PHE A 39 -2.01 -17.85 -8.84
N GLU A 40 -0.73 -18.02 -9.14
CA GLU A 40 0.24 -16.92 -9.22
C GLU A 40 -0.19 -15.87 -10.25
N GLU A 41 -0.46 -16.31 -11.47
CA GLU A 41 -0.82 -15.44 -12.60
C GLU A 41 -2.15 -14.70 -12.37
N GLN A 42 -3.15 -15.36 -11.79
CA GLN A 42 -4.50 -14.81 -11.64
C GLN A 42 -4.68 -13.97 -10.37
N HIS A 43 -3.92 -14.27 -9.32
CA HIS A 43 -4.15 -13.68 -8.00
C HIS A 43 -2.95 -12.92 -7.44
N LEU A 44 -1.73 -13.47 -7.52
CA LEU A 44 -0.56 -12.84 -6.90
C LEU A 44 0.10 -11.79 -7.79
N ALA A 45 0.35 -12.12 -9.05
CA ALA A 45 0.98 -11.20 -10.00
C ALA A 45 0.22 -9.86 -10.16
N PRO A 46 -1.13 -9.84 -10.17
CA PRO A 46 -1.88 -8.57 -10.22
C PRO A 46 -1.84 -7.76 -8.91
N LEU A 47 -1.55 -8.39 -7.76
CA LEU A 47 -1.58 -7.71 -6.46
C LEU A 47 -0.43 -6.73 -6.28
N ALA A 48 0.79 -7.07 -6.72
CA ALA A 48 1.96 -6.20 -6.58
C ALA A 48 1.74 -4.79 -7.20
N PRO A 49 1.37 -4.66 -8.49
CA PRO A 49 1.12 -3.34 -9.08
C PRO A 49 -0.11 -2.64 -8.47
N ALA A 50 -1.13 -3.39 -8.04
CA ALA A 50 -2.30 -2.81 -7.37
C ALA A 50 -1.96 -2.20 -6.01
N VAL A 51 -1.11 -2.88 -5.23
CA VAL A 51 -0.59 -2.39 -3.94
C VAL A 51 0.28 -1.15 -4.15
N ASP A 52 1.17 -1.16 -5.14
CA ASP A 52 2.01 0.01 -5.46
C ASP A 52 1.16 1.22 -5.84
N ALA A 53 0.12 1.03 -6.66
CA ALA A 53 -0.82 2.09 -7.00
C ALA A 53 -1.56 2.63 -5.76
N ALA A 54 -2.01 1.75 -4.87
CA ALA A 54 -2.68 2.13 -3.63
C ALA A 54 -1.76 2.92 -2.69
N VAL A 55 -0.51 2.48 -2.52
CA VAL A 55 0.53 3.19 -1.76
C VAL A 55 0.74 4.60 -2.30
N VAL A 56 0.88 4.75 -3.62
CA VAL A 56 1.06 6.06 -4.26
C VAL A 56 -0.16 6.95 -4.02
N GLY A 57 -1.37 6.39 -4.14
CA GLY A 57 -2.61 7.10 -3.81
C GLY A 57 -2.66 7.58 -2.36
N LEU A 58 -2.28 6.73 -1.41
CA LEU A 58 -2.22 7.08 0.01
C LEU A 58 -1.21 8.21 0.27
N GLN A 59 -0.04 8.19 -0.37
CA GLN A 59 0.94 9.26 -0.24
C GLN A 59 0.40 10.60 -0.75
N LYS A 60 -0.27 10.60 -1.91
CA LYS A 60 -0.90 11.82 -2.45
C LYS A 60 -1.99 12.36 -1.53
N LEU A 61 -2.80 11.48 -0.94
CA LEU A 61 -3.83 11.89 0.02
C LEU A 61 -3.23 12.49 1.30
N ALA A 62 -2.13 11.93 1.79
CA ALA A 62 -1.37 12.49 2.90
C ALA A 62 -0.90 13.92 2.61
N ASP A 63 -0.31 14.14 1.44
CA ASP A 63 0.20 15.44 1.02
C ASP A 63 -0.92 16.50 0.91
N VAL A 64 -2.08 16.11 0.35
CA VAL A 64 -3.26 16.99 0.25
C VAL A 64 -3.80 17.37 1.62
N LEU A 65 -3.93 16.42 2.55
CA LEU A 65 -4.41 16.70 3.90
C LEU A 65 -3.45 17.61 4.67
N ASP A 66 -2.14 17.44 4.49
CA ASP A 66 -1.14 18.32 5.08
C ASP A 66 -1.17 19.73 4.49
N LYS A 67 -1.47 19.87 3.20
CA LYS A 67 -1.70 21.18 2.58
C LYS A 67 -2.95 21.85 3.16
N VAL A 68 -4.09 21.15 3.19
CA VAL A 68 -5.35 21.68 3.74
C VAL A 68 -5.18 22.12 5.19
N ARG A 69 -4.47 21.32 6.01
CA ARG A 69 -4.16 21.69 7.40
C ARG A 69 -3.40 23.01 7.47
N ARG A 70 -2.34 23.18 6.67
CA ARG A 70 -1.55 24.42 6.62
C ARG A 70 -2.39 25.61 6.18
N ASP A 71 -3.09 25.48 5.05
CA ASP A 71 -3.93 26.55 4.50
C ASP A 71 -5.01 27.03 5.50
N CYS A 72 -5.56 26.12 6.30
CA CYS A 72 -6.53 26.45 7.37
C CYS A 72 -5.88 27.06 8.61
N SER A 73 -4.70 26.56 9.03
CA SER A 73 -3.96 27.13 10.17
C SER A 73 -3.48 28.56 9.86
N ASP A 74 -2.90 28.79 8.68
CA ASP A 74 -2.36 30.09 8.27
C ASP A 74 -3.48 31.15 8.16
N ARG A 75 -4.70 30.74 7.78
CA ARG A 75 -5.87 31.63 7.72
C ARG A 75 -6.39 32.03 9.10
N SER A 76 -6.25 31.16 10.11
CA SER A 76 -6.71 31.43 11.46
C SER A 76 -5.82 32.44 12.21
N GLU A 77 -4.56 32.61 11.80
CA GLU A 77 -3.64 33.58 12.41
C GLU A 77 -3.80 35.00 11.84
N LEU A 78 -4.52 35.13 10.73
CA LEU A 78 -4.78 36.40 10.02
C LEU A 78 -6.14 37.04 10.36
N SER A 79 -6.98 36.38 11.16
CA SER A 79 -8.31 36.85 11.61
C SER A 79 -8.31 37.16 13.10
#